data_AF-A0A7S3MVY1-F1
#
_entry.id   AF-A0A7S3MVY1-F1
#
_cell.length_a   1.000
_cell.length_b   1.000
_cell.length_c   1.000
_cell.angle_alpha   90.00
_cell.angle_beta   90.00
_cell.angle_gamma   90.00
#
_symmetry.space_group_name_H-M   'P 1'
#
loop_
_entity.id
_entity.type
_entity.pdbx_description
1 polymer ?
#
loop_
_entity_poly.entity_id
_entity_poly.type
_entity_poly.pdbx_seq_one_letter_code
_entity_poly.pdbx_strand_id
1 'polypeptide(L)'
;MVRIVQIKKQILINVSSISDFSYAWNAIDDFIPIMQKQIAKDPKTVLLLKTVYLKLASIMNVPLKRIIEYGSEDMTSVARYYSGELVKFVKRTLSIIPTNIFEKLEEISVLLTKNLKEMETKMLKETLKDFACFDDRYTLAKRTHELSLLTEGMLVLDKTLMGVIELDPKEILVDGIRKELGKTLASMLHEGFIFSRNQGDVETLGSKFQMLKEKFTGLKRSLEYIQ
;
A
#
# COMPACT_ATOMS: atom_id res chain seq x y z
N MET A 1 25.08 17.49 27.96
CA MET A 1 26.01 16.50 27.37
C MET A 1 26.73 15.60 28.39
N VAL A 2 26.94 16.00 29.66
CA VAL A 2 27.72 15.21 30.65
C VAL A 2 27.01 13.96 31.22
N ARG A 3 25.67 13.84 31.10
CA ARG A 3 24.94 12.65 31.60
C ARG A 3 25.08 11.38 30.73
N ILE A 4 25.60 11.48 29.51
CA ILE A 4 25.76 10.31 28.59
C ILE A 4 27.10 9.58 28.84
N VAL A 5 28.05 10.22 29.54
CA VAL A 5 29.44 9.73 29.67
C VAL A 5 29.59 8.55 30.65
N GLN A 6 28.57 8.26 31.48
CA GLN A 6 28.59 7.15 32.46
C GLN A 6 27.49 6.10 32.22
N ILE A 7 27.19 5.75 30.97
CA ILE A 7 26.43 4.52 30.73
C ILE A 7 27.37 3.34 31.05
N LYS A 8 27.23 2.76 32.25
CA LYS A 8 27.93 1.52 32.61
C LYS A 8 27.56 0.43 31.60
N LYS A 9 28.52 -0.38 31.14
CA LYS A 9 28.26 -1.52 30.24
C LYS A 9 27.11 -2.41 30.73
N GLN A 10 26.94 -2.53 32.05
CA GLN A 10 25.82 -3.24 32.66
C GLN A 10 24.44 -2.70 32.25
N ILE A 11 24.28 -1.38 32.11
CA ILE A 11 23.01 -0.76 31.71
C ILE A 11 22.69 -1.14 30.26
N LEU A 12 23.69 -1.18 29.37
CA LEU A 12 23.50 -1.62 27.98
C LEU A 12 23.07 -3.09 27.91
N ILE A 13 23.67 -3.95 28.75
CA ILE A 13 23.28 -5.37 28.85
C ILE A 13 21.84 -5.49 29.33
N ASN A 14 21.47 -4.77 30.39
CA ASN A 14 20.12 -4.79 30.94
C ASN A 14 19.09 -4.29 29.92
N VAL A 15 19.36 -3.18 29.23
CA VAL A 15 18.47 -2.65 28.17
C VAL A 15 18.38 -3.64 27.00
N SER A 16 19.48 -4.28 26.60
CA SER A 16 19.47 -5.29 25.54
C SER A 16 18.63 -6.51 25.91
N SER A 17 18.68 -6.96 27.18
CA SER A 17 17.87 -8.09 27.65
C SER A 17 16.40 -7.73 27.80
N ILE A 18 16.07 -6.55 28.32
CA ILE A 18 14.67 -6.11 28.51
C ILE A 18 14.02 -5.78 27.15
N SER A 19 14.78 -5.22 26.21
CA SER A 19 14.31 -4.88 24.86
C SER A 19 14.46 -6.01 23.84
N ASP A 20 14.80 -7.23 24.29
CA ASP A 20 14.80 -8.39 23.43
C ASP A 20 13.35 -8.72 23.05
N PHE A 21 13.05 -8.63 21.76
CA PHE A 21 11.72 -8.91 21.21
C PHE A 21 11.69 -10.24 20.47
N SER A 22 12.74 -11.06 20.59
CA SER A 22 12.89 -12.29 19.82
C SER A 22 11.82 -13.34 20.11
N TYR A 23 11.26 -13.32 21.32
CA TYR A 23 10.14 -14.20 21.71
C TYR A 23 8.84 -13.90 20.97
N ALA A 24 8.68 -12.67 20.48
CA ALA A 24 7.44 -12.23 19.85
C ALA A 24 7.31 -12.68 18.40
N TRP A 25 8.28 -13.43 17.83
CA TRP A 25 8.25 -13.90 16.45
C TRP A 25 6.91 -14.51 16.04
N ASN A 26 6.31 -15.32 16.91
CA ASN A 26 5.02 -15.96 16.65
C ASN A 26 3.81 -15.03 16.81
N ALA A 27 3.97 -13.90 17.50
CA ALA A 27 2.90 -12.93 17.79
C ALA A 27 2.98 -11.68 16.90
N ILE A 28 4.04 -11.51 16.10
CA ILE A 28 4.23 -10.35 15.22
C ILE A 28 3.08 -10.23 14.20
N ASP A 29 2.62 -11.35 13.66
CA ASP A 29 1.55 -11.38 12.65
C ASP A 29 0.21 -10.86 13.21
N ASP A 30 -0.04 -10.99 14.52
CA ASP A 30 -1.26 -10.48 15.15
C ASP A 30 -1.35 -8.94 15.13
N PHE A 31 -0.21 -8.26 14.95
CA PHE A 31 -0.17 -6.80 14.85
C PHE A 31 -0.46 -6.28 13.44
N ILE A 32 -0.44 -7.13 12.40
CA ILE A 32 -0.68 -6.71 11.01
C ILE A 32 -2.00 -5.92 10.86
N PRO A 33 -3.16 -6.41 11.36
CA PRO A 33 -4.42 -5.70 11.19
C PRO A 33 -4.43 -4.33 11.89
N ILE A 34 -3.75 -4.23 13.03
CA ILE A 34 -3.63 -2.98 13.79
C ILE A 34 -2.78 -1.98 13.01
N MET A 35 -1.64 -2.42 12.48
CA MET A 35 -0.76 -1.58 11.67
C MET A 35 -1.45 -1.13 10.38
N GLN A 36 -2.11 -2.04 9.67
CA GLN A 36 -2.87 -1.72 8.45
C GLN A 36 -3.98 -0.71 8.73
N LYS A 37 -4.73 -0.86 9.82
CA LYS A 37 -5.78 0.09 10.23
C LYS A 37 -5.22 1.48 10.52
N GLN A 38 -4.02 1.59 11.09
CA GLN A 38 -3.39 2.89 11.34
C GLN A 38 -2.85 3.52 10.06
N ILE A 39 -2.22 2.74 9.18
CA ILE A 39 -1.76 3.20 7.86
C ILE A 39 -2.95 3.72 7.03
N ALA A 40 -4.10 3.03 7.09
CA ALA A 40 -5.31 3.46 6.39
C ALA A 40 -5.87 4.79 6.90
N LYS A 41 -5.66 5.13 8.17
CA LYS A 41 -6.11 6.41 8.75
C LYS A 41 -5.15 7.55 8.47
N ASP A 42 -3.86 7.31 8.68
CA ASP A 42 -2.81 8.29 8.44
C ASP A 42 -1.62 7.63 7.74
N PRO A 43 -1.41 7.92 6.44
CA PRO A 43 -0.30 7.40 5.67
C PRO A 43 1.08 7.78 6.23
N LYS A 44 1.18 8.88 6.98
CA LYS A 44 2.45 9.31 7.60
C LYS A 44 2.92 8.35 8.71
N THR A 45 2.02 7.53 9.25
CA THR A 45 2.34 6.48 10.23
C THR A 45 3.39 5.50 9.71
N VAL A 46 3.47 5.33 8.38
CA VAL A 46 4.46 4.48 7.71
C VAL A 46 5.89 4.87 8.11
N LEU A 47 6.16 6.17 8.32
CA LEU A 47 7.47 6.66 8.78
C LEU A 47 7.82 6.20 10.19
N LEU A 48 6.83 6.18 11.09
CA LEU A 48 7.01 5.68 12.46
C LEU A 48 7.21 4.16 12.45
N LEU A 49 6.51 3.45 11.56
CA LEU A 49 6.65 2.01 11.39
C LEU A 49 8.04 1.62 10.85
N LYS A 50 8.73 2.50 10.11
CA LYS A 50 10.14 2.27 9.72
C LYS A 50 11.01 1.96 10.93
N THR A 51 10.89 2.72 12.00
CA THR A 51 11.65 2.51 13.25
C THR A 51 11.27 1.18 13.90
N VAL A 52 9.99 0.80 13.86
CA VAL A 52 9.52 -0.49 14.36
C VAL A 52 10.12 -1.63 13.55
N TYR A 53 10.08 -1.58 12.21
CA TYR A 53 10.64 -2.62 11.34
C TYR A 53 12.16 -2.77 11.52
N LEU A 54 12.89 -1.65 11.67
CA LEU A 54 14.32 -1.67 11.99
C LEU A 54 14.58 -2.35 13.34
N LYS A 55 13.74 -2.10 14.36
CA LYS A 55 13.86 -2.81 15.64
C LYS A 55 13.50 -4.29 15.51
N LEU A 56 12.49 -4.65 14.71
CA LEU A 56 12.13 -6.06 14.45
C LEU A 56 13.27 -6.83 13.78
N ALA A 57 14.10 -6.19 12.95
CA ALA A 57 15.29 -6.83 12.39
C ALA A 57 16.25 -7.38 13.47
N SER A 58 16.23 -6.81 14.69
CA SER A 58 17.05 -7.30 15.80
C SER A 58 16.66 -8.67 16.35
N ILE A 59 15.46 -9.18 16.03
CA ILE A 59 14.98 -10.51 16.46
C ILE A 59 15.88 -11.63 15.91
N MET A 60 16.44 -11.43 14.73
CA MET A 60 17.32 -12.41 14.09
C MET A 60 18.66 -12.55 14.80
N ASN A 61 19.05 -11.59 15.66
CA ASN A 61 20.34 -11.63 16.34
C ASN A 61 20.46 -12.82 17.29
N VAL A 62 19.37 -13.22 17.95
CA VAL A 62 19.39 -14.37 18.88
C VAL A 62 19.67 -15.69 18.17
N PRO A 63 18.91 -16.10 17.13
CA PRO A 63 19.21 -17.34 16.41
C PRO A 63 20.55 -17.28 15.68
N LEU A 64 20.94 -16.14 15.11
CA LEU A 64 22.21 -16.01 14.39
C LEU A 64 23.42 -16.12 15.32
N LYS A 65 23.38 -15.51 16.51
CA LYS A 65 24.47 -15.66 17.50
C LYS A 65 24.67 -17.12 17.91
N ARG A 66 23.58 -17.86 18.15
CA ARG A 66 23.66 -19.29 18.51
C ARG A 66 24.34 -20.13 17.41
N ILE A 67 24.05 -19.84 16.14
CA ILE A 67 24.66 -20.55 15.00
C ILE A 67 26.15 -20.20 14.88
N ILE A 68 26.50 -18.93 15.06
CA ILE A 68 27.90 -18.47 15.05
C ILE A 68 28.70 -19.13 16.18
N GLU A 69 28.13 -19.19 17.39
CA GLU A 69 28.77 -19.84 18.55
C GLU A 69 28.92 -21.35 18.36
N TYR A 70 28.02 -21.99 17.62
CA TYR A 70 28.10 -23.41 17.26
C TYR A 70 29.04 -23.68 16.07
N GLY A 71 29.43 -22.66 15.31
CA GLY A 71 30.33 -22.79 14.16
C GLY A 71 29.71 -23.49 12.94
N SER A 72 28.39 -23.43 12.76
CA SER A 72 27.72 -24.01 11.58
C SER A 72 27.84 -23.10 10.34
N GLU A 73 28.03 -23.73 9.18
CA GLU A 73 28.07 -23.07 7.87
C GLU A 73 26.70 -22.55 7.40
N ASP A 74 25.61 -22.97 8.06
CA ASP A 74 24.22 -22.62 7.69
C ASP A 74 23.83 -21.19 8.04
N MET A 75 24.73 -20.40 8.64
CA MET A 75 24.50 -19.00 9.04
C MET A 75 23.85 -18.18 7.92
N THR A 76 24.37 -18.29 6.70
CA THR A 76 23.86 -17.53 5.54
C THR A 76 22.45 -17.96 5.16
N SER A 77 22.15 -19.25 5.23
CA SER A 77 20.83 -19.81 4.90
C SER A 77 19.79 -19.33 5.91
N VAL A 78 20.12 -19.43 7.20
CA VAL A 78 19.22 -19.02 8.29
C VAL A 78 18.99 -17.50 8.29
N ALA A 79 20.04 -16.70 8.08
CA ALA A 79 19.92 -15.25 7.95
C ALA A 79 18.99 -14.86 6.81
N ARG A 80 19.12 -15.54 5.66
CA ARG A 80 18.26 -15.30 4.49
C ARG A 80 16.81 -15.70 4.75
N TYR A 81 16.57 -16.83 5.43
CA TYR A 81 15.22 -17.26 5.79
C TYR A 81 14.51 -16.22 6.66
N TYR A 82 15.10 -15.85 7.80
CA TYR A 82 14.46 -14.89 8.71
C TYR A 82 14.32 -13.49 8.09
N SER A 83 15.32 -13.05 7.32
CA SER A 83 15.22 -11.77 6.60
C SER A 83 14.07 -11.81 5.58
N GLY A 84 13.89 -12.95 4.90
CA GLY A 84 12.80 -13.15 3.96
C GLY A 84 11.42 -13.11 4.63
N GLU A 85 11.26 -13.75 5.79
CA GLU A 85 10.01 -13.69 6.55
C GLU A 85 9.71 -12.28 7.07
N LEU A 86 10.72 -11.54 7.54
CA LEU A 86 10.54 -10.14 7.93
C LEU A 86 10.13 -9.25 6.75
N VAL A 87 10.73 -9.46 5.58
CA VAL A 87 10.34 -8.76 4.35
C VAL A 87 8.90 -9.11 3.95
N LYS A 88 8.48 -10.38 4.07
CA LYS A 88 7.08 -10.78 3.82
C LYS A 88 6.12 -10.08 4.78
N PHE A 89 6.46 -10.00 6.06
CA PHE A 89 5.68 -9.28 7.06
C PHE A 89 5.50 -7.80 6.67
N VAL A 90 6.60 -7.10 6.36
CA VAL A 90 6.55 -5.69 5.95
C VAL A 90 5.73 -5.51 4.68
N LYS A 91 5.90 -6.38 3.67
CA LYS A 91 5.10 -6.35 2.44
C LYS A 91 3.60 -6.55 2.71
N ARG A 92 3.21 -7.44 3.63
CA ARG A 92 1.81 -7.63 4.05
C ARG A 92 1.26 -6.40 4.75
N THR A 93 2.04 -5.77 5.62
CA THR A 93 1.59 -4.56 6.32
C THR A 93 1.43 -3.38 5.36
N LEU A 94 2.32 -3.25 4.37
CA LEU A 94 2.26 -2.17 3.37
C LEU A 94 1.27 -2.43 2.22
N SER A 95 0.78 -3.67 2.03
CA SER A 95 -0.12 -3.98 0.92
C SER A 95 -1.47 -3.27 1.00
N ILE A 96 -1.83 -2.71 2.16
CA ILE A 96 -3.04 -1.89 2.33
C ILE A 96 -2.95 -0.57 1.53
N ILE A 97 -1.74 -0.04 1.29
CA ILE A 97 -1.55 1.24 0.60
C ILE A 97 -1.99 1.13 -0.87
N PRO A 98 -1.48 0.17 -1.68
CA PRO A 98 -1.99 -0.06 -3.03
C PRO A 98 -3.49 -0.29 -3.10
N THR A 99 -4.08 -1.04 -2.15
CA THR A 99 -5.54 -1.25 -2.11
C THR A 99 -6.28 0.07 -1.93
N ASN A 100 -5.89 0.89 -0.95
CA ASN A 100 -6.50 2.20 -0.72
C ASN A 100 -6.32 3.14 -1.92
N ILE A 101 -5.17 3.07 -2.61
CA ILE A 101 -4.93 3.83 -3.84
C ILE A 101 -5.97 3.44 -4.91
N PHE A 102 -6.22 2.14 -5.10
CA PHE A 102 -7.20 1.66 -6.07
C PHE A 102 -8.64 2.01 -5.71
N GLU A 103 -9.01 1.99 -4.43
CA GLU A 103 -10.32 2.46 -3.98
C GLU A 103 -10.53 3.94 -4.34
N LYS A 104 -9.52 4.80 -4.09
CA LYS A 104 -9.60 6.22 -4.45
C LYS A 104 -9.59 6.46 -5.95
N LEU A 105 -8.82 5.69 -6.71
CA LEU A 105 -8.83 5.68 -8.17
C LEU A 105 -10.21 5.37 -8.74
N GLU A 106 -10.91 4.39 -8.16
CA GLU A 106 -12.27 4.05 -8.58
C GLU A 106 -13.26 5.19 -8.31
N GLU A 107 -13.18 5.83 -7.13
CA GLU A 107 -13.96 7.03 -6.82
C GLU A 107 -13.68 8.16 -7.84
N ILE A 108 -12.41 8.40 -8.19
CA ILE A 108 -12.00 9.39 -9.19
C ILE A 108 -12.53 9.04 -10.58
N SER A 109 -12.45 7.77 -10.99
CA SER A 109 -12.95 7.26 -12.26
C SER A 109 -14.45 7.55 -12.43
N VAL A 110 -15.24 7.32 -11.37
CA VAL A 110 -16.68 7.62 -11.37
C VAL A 110 -16.93 9.12 -11.54
N LEU A 111 -16.22 9.98 -10.78
CA LEU A 111 -16.36 11.44 -10.90
C LEU A 111 -16.03 11.95 -12.30
N LEU A 112 -14.92 11.47 -12.89
CA LEU A 112 -14.47 11.86 -14.23
C LEU A 112 -15.36 11.35 -15.36
N THR A 113 -16.05 10.23 -15.16
CA THR A 113 -16.84 9.58 -16.23
C THR A 113 -18.32 9.93 -16.19
N LYS A 114 -18.90 10.14 -14.99
CA LYS A 114 -20.35 10.34 -14.83
C LYS A 114 -20.74 11.75 -14.42
N ASN A 115 -19.92 12.44 -13.62
CA ASN A 115 -20.33 13.68 -12.96
C ASN A 115 -19.78 14.92 -13.68
N LEU A 116 -18.53 14.87 -14.14
CA LEU A 116 -17.87 16.01 -14.75
C LEU A 116 -18.18 16.08 -16.25
N LYS A 117 -18.86 17.15 -16.66
CA LYS A 117 -19.02 17.50 -18.07
C LYS A 117 -17.72 18.10 -18.60
N GLU A 118 -17.22 17.58 -19.71
CA GLU A 118 -16.10 18.19 -20.44
C GLU A 118 -16.50 19.61 -20.89
N MET A 119 -15.63 20.59 -20.67
CA MET A 119 -15.91 21.98 -21.06
C MET A 119 -15.77 22.12 -22.57
N GLU A 120 -16.81 22.63 -23.21
CA GLU A 120 -16.81 22.92 -24.64
C GLU A 120 -15.91 24.13 -24.96
N THR A 121 -15.31 24.14 -26.14
CA THR A 121 -14.44 25.24 -26.60
C THR A 121 -15.18 26.57 -26.82
N LYS A 122 -16.51 26.53 -26.98
CA LYS A 122 -17.39 27.69 -27.05
C LYS A 122 -18.65 27.40 -26.25
N MET A 123 -18.95 28.25 -25.27
CA MET A 123 -20.09 28.06 -24.37
C MET A 123 -20.70 29.41 -23.99
N LEU A 124 -22.00 29.39 -23.69
CA LEU A 124 -22.74 30.57 -23.25
C LEU A 124 -22.32 30.92 -21.80
N LYS A 125 -22.29 32.22 -21.48
CA LYS A 125 -21.93 32.68 -20.13
C LYS A 125 -22.89 32.15 -19.05
N GLU A 126 -24.15 31.92 -19.42
CA GLU A 126 -25.21 31.43 -18.54
C GLU A 126 -25.02 29.96 -18.16
N THR A 127 -24.57 29.11 -19.09
CA THR A 127 -24.33 27.67 -18.83
C THR A 127 -23.02 27.42 -18.09
N LEU A 128 -22.15 28.43 -17.98
CA LEU A 128 -20.82 28.33 -17.37
C LEU A 128 -20.86 27.84 -15.92
N LYS A 129 -21.90 28.18 -15.17
CA LYS A 129 -22.09 27.73 -13.78
C LYS A 129 -22.43 26.23 -13.71
N ASP A 130 -23.18 25.72 -14.68
CA ASP A 130 -23.57 24.31 -14.76
C ASP A 130 -22.40 23.40 -15.16
N PHE A 131 -21.48 23.90 -16.00
CA PHE A 131 -20.25 23.20 -16.38
C PHE A 131 -19.13 23.33 -15.34
N ALA A 132 -19.25 24.29 -14.41
CA ALA A 132 -18.24 24.48 -13.38
C ALA A 132 -18.22 23.33 -12.37
N CYS A 133 -19.37 22.69 -12.08
CA CYS A 133 -19.50 21.53 -11.18
C CYS A 133 -18.62 21.65 -9.92
N PHE A 134 -18.75 22.75 -9.17
CA PHE A 134 -17.80 23.12 -8.11
C PHE A 134 -17.66 22.04 -7.03
N ASP A 135 -18.77 21.42 -6.60
CA ASP A 135 -18.77 20.39 -5.55
C ASP A 135 -18.06 19.10 -6.01
N ASP A 136 -18.31 18.65 -7.24
CA ASP A 136 -17.64 17.49 -7.82
C ASP A 136 -16.14 17.75 -8.01
N ARG A 137 -15.76 18.96 -8.47
CA ARG A 137 -14.35 19.34 -8.61
C ARG A 137 -13.63 19.48 -7.27
N TYR A 138 -14.31 19.98 -6.25
CA TYR A 138 -13.77 20.00 -4.88
C TYR A 138 -13.54 18.58 -4.38
N THR A 139 -14.51 17.69 -4.58
CA THR A 139 -14.39 16.28 -4.21
C THR A 139 -13.25 15.60 -4.95
N LEU A 140 -13.13 15.83 -6.26
CA LEU A 140 -12.01 15.36 -7.07
C LEU A 140 -10.67 15.85 -6.49
N ALA A 141 -10.52 17.15 -6.25
CA ALA A 141 -9.30 17.72 -5.70
C ALA A 141 -8.94 17.12 -4.32
N LYS A 142 -9.95 16.91 -3.47
CA LYS A 142 -9.77 16.26 -2.17
C LYS A 142 -9.26 14.83 -2.32
N ARG A 143 -9.85 14.03 -3.22
CA ARG A 143 -9.41 12.65 -3.47
C ARG A 143 -8.02 12.58 -4.07
N THR A 144 -7.70 13.46 -5.01
CA THR A 144 -6.35 13.58 -5.58
C THR A 144 -5.33 13.91 -4.50
N HIS A 145 -5.65 14.84 -3.58
CA HIS A 145 -4.76 15.17 -2.48
C HIS A 145 -4.57 14.01 -1.50
N GLU A 146 -5.63 13.31 -1.12
CA GLU A 146 -5.56 12.09 -0.29
C GLU A 146 -4.67 11.02 -0.93
N LEU A 147 -4.80 10.84 -2.25
CA LEU A 147 -3.96 9.93 -3.01
C LEU A 147 -2.48 10.37 -3.03
N SER A 148 -2.19 11.66 -3.21
CA SER A 148 -0.82 12.17 -3.14
C SER A 148 -0.19 11.93 -1.77
N LEU A 149 -0.95 12.07 -0.68
CA LEU A 149 -0.44 11.79 0.67
C LEU A 149 -0.12 10.30 0.87
N LEU A 150 -0.93 9.40 0.29
CA LEU A 150 -0.69 7.96 0.33
C LEU A 150 0.59 7.57 -0.41
N THR A 151 0.80 8.11 -1.61
CA THR A 151 2.00 7.83 -2.41
C THR A 151 3.25 8.46 -1.79
N GLU A 152 3.16 9.70 -1.31
CA GLU A 152 4.25 10.37 -0.61
C GLU A 152 4.67 9.58 0.64
N GLY A 153 3.72 9.16 1.48
CA GLY A 153 4.02 8.39 2.70
C GLY A 153 4.82 7.11 2.45
N MET A 154 4.61 6.46 1.30
CA MET A 154 5.37 5.27 0.89
C MET A 154 6.70 5.61 0.23
N LEU A 155 6.78 6.69 -0.55
CA LEU A 155 8.00 7.15 -1.21
C LEU A 155 9.03 7.77 -0.27
N VAL A 156 8.58 8.32 0.87
CA VAL A 156 9.47 8.88 1.91
C VAL A 156 10.17 7.77 2.70
N LEU A 157 9.73 6.51 2.60
CA LEU A 157 10.53 5.40 3.10
C LEU A 157 11.78 5.22 2.23
N ASP A 158 12.95 5.53 2.80
CA ASP A 158 14.21 5.14 2.16
C ASP A 158 14.38 3.61 2.11
N LYS A 159 15.28 3.18 1.24
CA LYS A 159 15.75 1.80 1.22
C LYS A 159 16.21 1.39 2.61
N THR A 160 15.62 0.32 3.12
CA THR A 160 15.82 -0.12 4.51
C THR A 160 16.39 -1.52 4.51
N LEU A 161 17.53 -1.70 5.18
CA LEU A 161 18.15 -3.01 5.33
C LEU A 161 17.40 -3.83 6.38
N MET A 162 16.78 -4.93 5.94
CA MET A 162 16.12 -5.91 6.80
C MET A 162 17.01 -7.15 6.91
N GLY A 163 17.93 -7.12 7.89
CA GLY A 163 18.93 -8.17 8.05
C GLY A 163 19.92 -8.19 6.88
N VAL A 164 19.81 -9.21 6.02
CA VAL A 164 20.65 -9.36 4.82
C VAL A 164 19.94 -8.98 3.52
N ILE A 165 18.66 -8.57 3.58
CA ILE A 165 17.86 -8.18 2.41
C ILE A 165 17.58 -6.68 2.46
N GLU A 166 17.90 -5.97 1.38
CA GLU A 166 17.51 -4.58 1.21
C GLU A 166 16.07 -4.50 0.70
N LEU A 167 15.25 -3.68 1.37
CA LEU A 167 13.86 -3.45 1.00
C LEU A 167 13.74 -2.09 0.31
N ASP A 168 13.24 -2.09 -0.93
CA ASP A 168 12.89 -0.87 -1.68
C ASP A 168 11.36 -0.65 -1.68
N PRO A 169 10.86 0.37 -0.96
CA PRO A 169 9.45 0.71 -0.90
C PRO A 169 8.85 1.08 -2.26
N LYS A 170 9.64 1.63 -3.19
CA LYS A 170 9.17 1.95 -4.55
C LYS A 170 8.78 0.70 -5.32
N GLU A 171 9.62 -0.35 -5.22
CA GLU A 171 9.32 -1.63 -5.86
C GLU A 171 8.06 -2.27 -5.26
N ILE A 172 7.91 -2.21 -3.93
CA ILE A 172 6.70 -2.73 -3.26
C ILE A 172 5.45 -1.98 -3.72
N LEU A 173 5.53 -0.66 -3.90
CA LEU A 173 4.41 0.15 -4.37
C LEU A 173 4.03 -0.24 -5.80
N VAL A 174 5.01 -0.31 -6.71
CA VAL A 174 4.78 -0.65 -8.12
C VAL A 174 4.22 -2.06 -8.27
N ASP A 175 4.79 -3.03 -7.55
CA ASP A 175 4.30 -4.41 -7.56
C ASP A 175 2.90 -4.52 -6.93
N GLY A 176 2.64 -3.77 -5.87
CA GLY A 176 1.33 -3.65 -5.25
C GLY A 176 0.28 -3.09 -6.20
N ILE A 177 0.59 -1.97 -6.86
CA ILE A 177 -0.28 -1.36 -7.87
C ILE A 177 -0.54 -2.33 -9.02
N ARG A 178 0.49 -3.02 -9.53
CA ARG A 178 0.34 -4.01 -10.61
C ARG A 178 -0.56 -5.17 -10.20
N LYS A 179 -0.41 -5.65 -8.95
CA LYS A 179 -1.23 -6.74 -8.40
C LYS A 179 -2.69 -6.33 -8.24
N GLU A 180 -2.94 -5.14 -7.69
CA GLU A 180 -4.31 -4.64 -7.54
C GLU A 180 -4.94 -4.34 -8.90
N LEU A 181 -4.20 -3.77 -9.87
CA LEU A 181 -4.68 -3.62 -11.25
C LEU A 181 -5.13 -4.96 -11.83
N GLY A 182 -4.30 -6.00 -11.73
CA GLY A 182 -4.64 -7.34 -12.23
C GLY A 182 -5.90 -7.91 -11.57
N LYS A 183 -6.06 -7.74 -10.25
CA LYS A 183 -7.28 -8.15 -9.54
C LYS A 183 -8.51 -7.38 -9.99
N THR A 184 -8.42 -6.06 -10.10
CA THR A 184 -9.52 -5.20 -10.54
C THR A 184 -9.95 -5.57 -11.95
N LEU A 185 -9.00 -5.77 -12.87
CA LEU A 185 -9.29 -6.22 -14.23
C LEU A 185 -9.96 -7.61 -14.25
N ALA A 186 -9.45 -8.56 -13.45
CA ALA A 186 -10.05 -9.88 -13.35
C ALA A 186 -11.48 -9.82 -12.80
N SER A 187 -11.75 -8.98 -11.79
CA SER A 187 -13.10 -8.76 -11.24
C SER A 187 -14.03 -8.12 -12.27
N MET A 188 -13.57 -7.09 -12.98
CA MET A 188 -14.35 -6.42 -14.03
C MET A 188 -14.71 -7.36 -15.17
N LEU A 189 -13.78 -8.23 -15.60
CA LEU A 189 -14.04 -9.25 -16.61
C LEU A 189 -14.99 -10.31 -16.08
N HIS A 190 -14.79 -10.80 -14.86
CA HIS A 190 -15.65 -11.80 -14.25
C HIS A 190 -17.11 -11.30 -14.16
N GLU A 191 -17.33 -10.11 -13.59
CA GLU A 191 -18.66 -9.48 -13.53
C GLU A 191 -19.23 -9.18 -14.91
N GLY A 192 -18.39 -8.74 -15.85
CA GLY A 192 -18.81 -8.41 -17.21
C GLY A 192 -19.25 -9.62 -18.04
N PHE A 193 -18.71 -10.81 -17.74
CA PHE A 193 -19.01 -12.07 -18.44
C PHE A 193 -19.93 -13.01 -17.66
N ILE A 194 -20.46 -12.60 -16.50
CA ILE A 194 -21.57 -13.31 -15.86
C ILE A 194 -22.86 -12.93 -16.61
N PHE A 195 -23.37 -13.87 -17.41
CA PHE A 195 -24.66 -13.76 -18.07
C PHE A 195 -25.75 -14.33 -17.17
N SER A 196 -26.60 -13.48 -16.62
CA SER A 196 -27.74 -13.93 -15.81
C SER A 196 -28.88 -14.32 -16.74
N ARG A 197 -29.32 -15.58 -16.68
CA ARG A 197 -30.45 -16.08 -17.47
C ARG A 197 -31.78 -15.72 -16.78
N ASN A 198 -32.04 -14.43 -16.60
CA ASN A 198 -33.32 -13.97 -16.07
C ASN A 198 -34.33 -13.82 -17.21
N GLN A 199 -35.51 -14.41 -17.03
CA GLN A 199 -36.58 -14.48 -18.01
C GLN A 199 -37.07 -13.07 -18.39
N GLY A 200 -36.72 -12.58 -19.57
CA GLY A 200 -37.32 -11.38 -20.16
C GLY A 200 -36.45 -10.68 -21.19
N ASP A 201 -35.21 -10.35 -20.82
CA ASP A 201 -34.25 -9.67 -21.70
C ASP A 201 -33.02 -10.55 -21.90
N VAL A 202 -32.75 -10.92 -23.16
CA VAL A 202 -31.45 -11.49 -23.52
C VAL A 202 -30.44 -10.35 -23.37
N GLU A 203 -29.69 -10.33 -22.26
CA GLU A 203 -28.54 -9.43 -22.12
C GLU A 203 -27.65 -9.61 -23.35
N THR A 204 -27.70 -8.66 -24.28
CA THR A 204 -26.96 -8.77 -25.53
C THR A 204 -25.47 -8.62 -25.21
N LEU A 205 -24.66 -9.53 -25.76
CA LEU A 205 -23.21 -9.51 -25.64
C LEU A 205 -22.61 -8.11 -25.94
N GLY A 206 -23.21 -7.39 -26.88
CA GLY A 206 -22.82 -6.01 -27.22
C GLY A 206 -23.01 -5.01 -26.08
N SER A 207 -24.11 -5.08 -25.34
CA SER A 207 -24.37 -4.18 -24.20
C SER A 207 -23.35 -4.37 -23.06
N LYS A 208 -22.99 -5.63 -22.76
CA LYS A 208 -21.95 -5.96 -21.78
C LYS A 208 -20.56 -5.49 -22.22
N PHE A 209 -20.21 -5.65 -23.49
CA PHE A 209 -18.95 -5.14 -24.02
C PHE A 209 -18.87 -3.61 -23.96
N GLN A 210 -19.99 -2.91 -24.20
CA GLN A 210 -20.05 -1.46 -24.09
C GLN A 210 -19.85 -1.00 -22.64
N MET A 211 -20.54 -1.63 -21.68
CA MET A 211 -20.33 -1.36 -20.25
C MET A 211 -18.89 -1.64 -19.81
N LEU A 212 -18.31 -2.74 -20.30
CA LEU A 212 -16.94 -3.10 -19.99
C LEU A 212 -15.98 -2.04 -20.55
N LYS A 213 -16.14 -1.65 -21.82
CA LYS A 213 -15.36 -0.59 -22.46
C LYS A 213 -15.41 0.71 -21.67
N GLU A 214 -16.58 1.10 -21.17
CA GLU A 214 -16.74 2.31 -20.34
C GLU A 214 -15.98 2.20 -19.02
N LYS A 215 -16.09 1.07 -18.30
CA LYS A 215 -15.32 0.81 -17.07
C LYS A 215 -13.79 0.86 -17.32
N PHE A 216 -13.31 0.22 -18.38
CA PHE A 216 -11.89 0.24 -18.75
C PHE A 216 -11.42 1.65 -19.13
N THR A 217 -12.24 2.42 -19.85
CA THR A 217 -11.92 3.79 -20.24
C THR A 217 -11.88 4.71 -19.03
N GLY A 218 -12.81 4.57 -18.07
CA GLY A 218 -12.79 5.30 -16.82
C GLY A 218 -11.55 5.00 -15.98
N LEU A 219 -11.20 3.71 -15.83
CA LEU A 219 -9.98 3.31 -15.12
C LEU A 219 -8.73 3.89 -15.79
N LYS A 220 -8.63 3.80 -17.12
CA LYS A 220 -7.53 4.40 -17.89
C LYS A 220 -7.44 5.91 -17.64
N ARG A 221 -8.55 6.65 -17.76
CA ARG A 221 -8.61 8.10 -17.51
C ARG A 221 -8.19 8.46 -16.09
N SER A 222 -8.61 7.67 -15.10
CA SER A 222 -8.20 7.91 -13.71
C SER A 222 -6.69 7.76 -13.51
N LEU A 223 -6.07 6.74 -14.10
CA LEU A 223 -4.62 6.54 -14.04
C LEU A 223 -3.85 7.63 -14.79
N GLU A 224 -4.31 8.03 -15.98
CA GLU A 224 -3.71 9.13 -16.77
C GLU A 224 -3.81 10.47 -16.04
N TYR A 225 -4.86 10.69 -15.25
CA TYR A 225 -5.05 11.91 -14.47
C TYR A 225 -4.07 12.04 -13.29
N ILE A 226 -3.50 10.92 -12.82
CA ILE A 226 -2.60 10.87 -11.66
C ILE A 226 -1.12 10.91 -12.06
N GLN A 227 -0.80 10.58 -13.32
CA GLN A 227 0.55 10.73 -13.89
C GLN A 227 0.94 12.20 -14.03
#